data_AF-A0A6A7G5B5-F1
#
_entry.id   AF-A0A6A7G5B5-F1
#
_cell.length_a   1.000
_cell.length_b   1.000
_cell.length_c   1.000
_cell.angle_alpha   90.00
_cell.angle_beta   90.00
_cell.angle_gamma   90.00
#
_symmetry.space_group_name_H-M   'P 1'
#
loop_
_entity.id
_entity.type
_entity.pdbx_description
1 polymer ?
#
loop_
_entity_poly.entity_id
_entity_poly.type
_entity_poly.pdbx_seq_one_letter_code
_entity_poly.pdbx_strand_id
1 'polypeptide(L)'
;IYGFTAYAAAKAALIKFGEALHMEVVPHGLSVTVCVPPDTDTPGFVAENVSKPTETRLLSEAAGLFSAEAVAKNLVNDALSGRFYSTVGMEGFMLTTLCAGMGPLTHFTDFCAQVFLTGVFRIISAFVLFNFSRIVRAEQRSRASSKRKE
;
A
#
# COMPACT_ATOMS: atom_id res chain seq x y z
N ILE A 1 -1.17 9.55 -0.98
CA ILE A 1 -0.01 9.96 -1.80
C ILE A 1 -0.44 11.11 -2.71
N TYR A 2 0.41 12.11 -2.92
CA TYR A 2 0.10 13.26 -3.78
C TYR A 2 -0.24 12.81 -5.21
N GLY A 3 -1.20 13.47 -5.87
CA GLY A 3 -1.60 13.17 -7.25
C GLY A 3 -2.43 11.88 -7.43
N PHE A 4 -2.56 11.03 -6.41
CA PHE A 4 -3.21 9.72 -6.49
C PHE A 4 -4.55 9.64 -5.74
N THR A 5 -5.27 10.75 -5.57
CA THR A 5 -6.52 10.75 -4.78
C THR A 5 -7.55 9.73 -5.28
N ALA A 6 -7.88 9.76 -6.58
CA ALA A 6 -8.86 8.84 -7.15
C ALA A 6 -8.36 7.38 -7.14
N TYR A 7 -7.07 7.18 -7.48
CA TYR A 7 -6.43 5.86 -7.44
C TYR A 7 -6.46 5.25 -6.03
N ALA A 8 -6.06 6.00 -5.01
CA ALA A 8 -6.01 5.55 -3.63
C ALA A 8 -7.41 5.21 -3.10
N ALA A 9 -8.43 6.02 -3.43
CA ALA A 9 -9.81 5.74 -3.08
C ALA A 9 -10.29 4.40 -3.69
N ALA A 10 -10.06 4.21 -4.99
CA ALA A 10 -10.43 2.98 -5.69
C ALA A 10 -9.71 1.75 -5.12
N LYS A 11 -8.40 1.83 -4.87
CA LYS A 11 -7.62 0.71 -4.31
C LYS A 11 -8.00 0.38 -2.87
N ALA A 12 -8.27 1.38 -2.04
CA ALA A 12 -8.75 1.16 -0.67
C ALA A 12 -10.13 0.50 -0.65
N ALA A 13 -11.01 0.84 -1.58
CA ALA A 13 -12.33 0.22 -1.70
C ALA A 13 -12.25 -1.30 -1.99
N LEU A 14 -11.24 -1.76 -2.73
CA LEU A 14 -11.04 -3.19 -3.01
C LEU A 14 -10.76 -4.00 -1.74
N ILE A 15 -10.07 -3.42 -0.75
CA ILE A 15 -9.85 -4.09 0.54
C ILE A 15 -11.19 -4.32 1.23
N LYS A 16 -12.04 -3.29 1.34
CA LYS A 16 -13.35 -3.39 1.98
C LYS A 16 -14.33 -4.28 1.23
N PHE A 17 -14.26 -4.25 -0.10
CA PHE A 17 -14.97 -5.22 -0.93
C PHE A 17 -14.54 -6.66 -0.61
N GLY A 18 -13.23 -6.91 -0.51
CA GLY A 18 -12.70 -8.23 -0.13
C GLY A 18 -13.13 -8.67 1.27
N GLU A 19 -13.16 -7.76 2.25
CA GLU A 19 -13.62 -8.05 3.61
C GLU A 19 -15.08 -8.49 3.63
N ALA A 20 -15.95 -7.77 2.91
CA ALA A 20 -17.37 -8.12 2.80
C ALA A 20 -17.56 -9.46 2.07
N LEU A 21 -16.90 -9.63 0.92
CA LEU A 21 -16.97 -10.86 0.13
C LEU A 21 -16.48 -12.07 0.93
N HIS A 22 -15.43 -11.92 1.75
CA HIS A 22 -14.96 -12.99 2.61
C HIS A 22 -16.08 -13.52 3.51
N MET A 23 -16.84 -12.64 4.15
CA MET A 23 -17.97 -13.02 5.01
C MET A 23 -19.09 -13.75 4.25
N GLU A 24 -19.32 -13.37 2.99
CA GLU A 24 -20.31 -14.02 2.13
C GLU A 24 -19.89 -15.44 1.72
N VAL A 25 -18.58 -15.68 1.52
CA VAL A 25 -18.07 -16.94 0.99
C VAL A 25 -17.54 -17.92 2.04
N VAL A 26 -17.34 -17.48 3.29
CA VAL A 26 -16.94 -18.35 4.42
C VAL A 26 -17.82 -19.59 4.57
N PRO A 27 -19.17 -19.52 4.50
CA PRO A 27 -20.03 -20.70 4.60
C PRO A 27 -19.83 -21.73 3.47
N HIS A 28 -19.23 -21.31 2.37
CA HIS A 28 -18.94 -22.16 1.20
C HIS A 28 -17.53 -22.77 1.24
N GLY A 29 -16.75 -22.55 2.30
CA GLY A 29 -15.39 -23.05 2.41
C GLY A 29 -14.40 -22.39 1.44
N LEU A 30 -14.72 -21.20 0.92
CA LEU A 30 -13.88 -20.44 0.01
C LEU A 30 -13.07 -19.38 0.79
N SER A 31 -11.85 -19.12 0.33
CA SER A 31 -10.99 -18.04 0.83
C SER A 31 -11.01 -16.84 -0.13
N VAL A 32 -10.72 -15.66 0.43
CA VAL A 32 -10.54 -14.42 -0.34
C VAL A 32 -9.17 -13.87 0.02
N THR A 33 -8.39 -13.51 -0.99
CA THR A 33 -7.08 -12.87 -0.83
C THR A 33 -7.04 -11.56 -1.58
N VAL A 34 -6.72 -10.48 -0.87
CA VAL A 34 -6.51 -9.15 -1.42
C VAL A 34 -5.02 -8.88 -1.56
N CYS A 35 -4.56 -8.76 -2.80
CA CYS A 35 -3.18 -8.41 -3.10
C CYS A 35 -2.97 -6.89 -2.96
N VAL A 36 -2.00 -6.50 -2.12
CA VAL A 36 -1.54 -5.12 -1.93
C VAL A 36 -0.06 -5.08 -2.32
N PRO A 37 0.25 -5.09 -3.62
CA PRO A 37 1.63 -5.18 -4.09
C PRO A 37 2.38 -3.84 -3.87
N PRO A 38 3.71 -3.89 -3.65
CA PRO A 38 4.57 -2.72 -3.68
C PRO A 38 4.83 -2.28 -5.12
N ASP A 39 5.67 -1.25 -5.30
CA ASP A 39 6.21 -0.90 -6.61
C ASP A 39 6.87 -2.14 -7.26
N THR A 40 6.38 -2.49 -8.44
CA THR A 40 6.72 -3.75 -9.13
C THR A 40 7.32 -3.45 -10.50
N ASP A 41 8.48 -4.03 -10.80
CA ASP A 41 9.19 -3.90 -12.07
C ASP A 41 8.35 -4.50 -13.20
N THR A 42 7.65 -3.62 -13.89
CA THR A 42 6.72 -3.94 -14.96
C THR A 42 6.79 -2.85 -16.03
N PRO A 43 6.46 -3.17 -17.29
CA PRO A 43 6.31 -2.15 -18.33
C PRO A 43 5.31 -1.04 -17.94
N GLY A 44 4.27 -1.39 -17.16
CA GLY A 44 3.30 -0.43 -16.63
C GLY A 44 3.90 0.58 -15.65
N PHE A 45 4.77 0.13 -14.74
CA PHE A 45 5.46 1.02 -13.80
C PHE A 45 6.39 2.00 -14.53
N VAL A 46 7.10 1.55 -15.57
CA VAL A 46 7.92 2.42 -16.42
C VAL A 46 7.06 3.50 -17.08
N ALA A 47 5.92 3.13 -17.66
CA ALA A 47 5.00 4.07 -18.30
C ALA A 47 4.39 5.09 -17.30
N GLU A 48 4.00 4.63 -16.11
CA GLU A 48 3.46 5.48 -15.04
C GLU A 48 4.47 6.53 -14.58
N ASN A 49 5.75 6.17 -14.51
CA ASN A 49 6.81 7.07 -14.05
C ASN A 49 7.06 8.27 -14.98
N VAL A 50 6.69 8.18 -16.27
CA VAL A 50 6.90 9.26 -17.25
C VAL A 50 6.12 10.54 -16.89
N SER A 51 4.88 10.39 -16.41
CA SER A 51 3.99 11.51 -16.07
C SER A 51 3.84 11.74 -14.56
N LYS A 52 4.61 11.02 -13.74
CA LYS A 52 4.53 11.07 -12.28
C LYS A 52 4.98 12.44 -11.76
N PRO A 53 4.15 13.14 -10.95
CA PRO A 53 4.55 14.41 -10.35
C PRO A 53 5.81 14.27 -9.50
N THR A 54 6.64 15.33 -9.45
CA THR A 54 7.87 15.35 -8.65
C THR A 54 7.62 14.99 -7.19
N GLU A 55 6.52 15.48 -6.60
CA GLU A 55 6.14 15.11 -5.23
C GLU A 55 6.00 13.60 -5.12
N THR A 56 5.14 13.00 -5.94
CA THR A 56 4.85 11.56 -5.93
C THR A 56 6.11 10.72 -6.09
N ARG A 57 7.02 11.11 -6.99
CA ARG A 57 8.31 10.45 -7.19
C ARG A 57 9.18 10.48 -5.94
N LEU A 58 9.32 11.64 -5.30
CA LEU A 58 10.08 11.79 -4.04
C LEU A 58 9.44 11.02 -2.88
N LEU A 59 8.12 10.87 -2.87
CA LEU A 59 7.41 10.07 -1.87
C LEU A 59 7.62 8.56 -2.08
N SER A 60 7.69 8.09 -3.33
CA SER A 60 7.83 6.66 -3.68
C SER A 60 9.27 6.14 -3.65
N GLU A 61 10.28 7.02 -3.70
CA GLU A 61 11.70 6.64 -3.77
C GLU A 61 12.18 5.70 -2.63
N ALA A 62 11.51 5.70 -1.48
CA ALA A 62 11.90 4.89 -0.32
C ALA A 62 11.34 3.46 -0.31
N ALA A 63 10.39 3.14 -1.19
CA ALA A 63 9.60 1.90 -1.16
C ALA A 63 10.35 0.64 -1.66
N GLY A 64 11.44 0.84 -2.42
CA GLY A 64 12.12 -0.25 -3.14
C GLY A 64 11.32 -0.73 -4.37
N LEU A 65 11.98 -1.47 -5.26
CA LEU A 65 11.38 -2.03 -6.48
C LEU A 65 11.50 -3.55 -6.46
N PHE A 66 10.37 -4.25 -6.61
CA PHE A 66 10.30 -5.71 -6.56
C PHE A 66 10.08 -6.31 -7.95
N SER A 67 10.59 -7.51 -8.20
CA SER A 67 10.32 -8.20 -9.48
C SER A 67 8.87 -8.68 -9.55
N ALA A 68 8.29 -8.65 -10.75
CA ALA A 68 6.95 -9.19 -10.99
C ALA A 68 6.82 -10.67 -10.58
N GLU A 69 7.88 -11.46 -10.78
CA GLU A 69 7.92 -12.86 -10.38
C GLU A 69 7.82 -13.04 -8.86
N ALA A 70 8.55 -12.22 -8.07
CA ALA A 70 8.49 -12.29 -6.62
C ALA A 70 7.09 -11.95 -6.08
N VAL A 71 6.47 -10.91 -6.64
CA VAL A 71 5.11 -10.49 -6.29
C VAL A 71 4.09 -11.57 -6.66
N ALA A 72 4.18 -12.12 -7.87
CA ALA A 72 3.28 -13.17 -8.34
C ALA A 72 3.40 -14.45 -7.51
N LYS A 73 4.63 -14.88 -7.21
CA LYS A 73 4.90 -16.06 -6.39
C LYS A 73 4.32 -15.91 -4.98
N ASN A 74 4.52 -14.73 -4.36
CA ASN A 74 3.98 -14.47 -3.03
C ASN A 74 2.44 -14.48 -3.04
N LEU A 75 1.83 -13.83 -4.03
CA LEU A 75 0.37 -13.82 -4.19
C LEU A 75 -0.22 -15.22 -4.29
N VAL A 76 0.35 -16.08 -5.14
CA VAL A 76 -0.13 -17.46 -5.30
C VAL A 76 0.01 -18.25 -3.99
N ASN A 77 1.15 -18.12 -3.31
CA ASN A 77 1.37 -18.82 -2.04
C ASN A 77 0.38 -18.39 -0.95
N ASP A 78 0.17 -17.08 -0.80
CA ASP A 78 -0.75 -16.52 0.19
C ASP A 78 -2.21 -16.91 -0.10
N ALA A 79 -2.59 -16.92 -1.39
CA ALA A 79 -3.92 -17.38 -1.80
C ALA A 79 -4.14 -18.86 -1.49
N LEU A 80 -3.16 -19.71 -1.79
CA LEU A 80 -3.21 -21.15 -1.50
C LEU A 80 -3.20 -21.45 0.00
N SER A 81 -2.57 -20.61 0.82
CA SER A 81 -2.62 -20.76 2.28
C SER A 81 -3.88 -20.14 2.90
N GLY A 82 -4.74 -19.48 2.12
CA GLY A 82 -5.95 -18.82 2.62
C GLY A 82 -5.68 -17.52 3.39
N ARG A 83 -4.55 -16.86 3.16
CA ARG A 83 -4.24 -15.55 3.75
C ARG A 83 -5.13 -14.48 3.15
N PHE A 84 -5.71 -13.64 4.00
CA PHE A 84 -6.54 -12.54 3.53
C PHE A 84 -5.73 -11.43 2.84
N TYR A 85 -4.57 -11.07 3.38
CA TYR A 85 -3.68 -10.10 2.76
C TYR A 85 -2.50 -10.80 2.09
N SER A 86 -2.18 -10.39 0.86
CA SER A 86 -0.92 -10.72 0.20
C SER A 86 -0.14 -9.45 -0.06
N THR A 87 1.11 -9.38 0.40
CA THR A 87 1.98 -8.23 0.17
C THR A 87 3.45 -8.63 0.22
N VAL A 88 4.33 -7.81 -0.34
CA VAL A 88 5.78 -8.05 -0.36
C VAL A 88 6.50 -6.86 0.25
N GLY A 89 7.51 -7.15 1.07
CA GLY A 89 8.34 -6.12 1.71
C GLY A 89 7.74 -5.50 2.97
N MET A 90 8.56 -4.69 3.64
CA MET A 90 8.22 -4.09 4.93
C MET A 90 7.17 -3.00 4.83
N GLU A 91 7.14 -2.23 3.74
CA GLU A 91 6.13 -1.18 3.55
C GLU A 91 4.74 -1.78 3.41
N GLY A 92 4.59 -2.78 2.55
CA GLY A 92 3.35 -3.51 2.35
C GLY A 92 2.84 -4.15 3.64
N PHE A 93 3.73 -4.81 4.38
CA PHE A 93 3.43 -5.36 5.70
C PHE A 93 3.00 -4.31 6.73
N MET A 94 3.70 -3.16 6.77
CA MET A 94 3.34 -2.04 7.63
C MET A 94 1.97 -1.46 7.26
N LEU A 95 1.69 -1.29 5.97
CA LEU A 95 0.43 -0.78 5.45
C LEU A 95 -0.74 -1.70 5.80
N THR A 96 -0.64 -3.00 5.52
CA THR A 96 -1.70 -3.97 5.84
C THR A 96 -1.91 -4.10 7.34
N THR A 97 -0.84 -4.00 8.14
CA THR A 97 -0.94 -3.95 9.60
C THR A 97 -1.70 -2.71 10.09
N LEU A 98 -1.33 -1.52 9.60
CA LEU A 98 -1.99 -0.26 9.97
C LEU A 98 -3.44 -0.17 9.50
N CYS A 99 -3.77 -0.85 8.39
CA CYS A 99 -5.10 -0.87 7.79
C CYS A 99 -5.94 -2.10 8.17
N ALA A 100 -5.42 -2.99 9.03
CA ALA A 100 -6.08 -4.25 9.36
C ALA A 100 -7.50 -4.06 9.91
N GLY A 101 -7.72 -3.04 10.76
CA GLY A 101 -9.04 -2.67 11.26
C GLY A 101 -9.84 -3.87 11.80
N MET A 102 -11.04 -4.06 11.25
CA MET A 102 -11.93 -5.22 11.53
C MET A 102 -11.83 -6.30 10.45
N GLY A 103 -10.69 -6.39 9.75
CA GLY A 103 -10.46 -7.34 8.68
C GLY A 103 -10.43 -8.80 9.16
N PRO A 104 -10.57 -9.77 8.24
CA PRO A 104 -10.61 -11.19 8.57
C PRO A 104 -9.37 -11.72 9.31
N LEU A 105 -9.62 -12.52 10.36
CA LEU A 105 -8.58 -13.21 11.12
C LEU A 105 -8.25 -14.58 10.51
N THR A 106 -7.65 -14.57 9.33
CA THR A 106 -7.32 -15.81 8.60
C THR A 106 -6.06 -16.50 9.12
N HIS A 107 -5.09 -15.75 9.66
CA HIS A 107 -3.80 -16.29 10.11
C HIS A 107 -3.42 -15.72 11.48
N PHE A 108 -3.07 -16.61 12.41
CA PHE A 108 -2.75 -16.23 13.79
C PHE A 108 -1.49 -15.36 13.89
N THR A 109 -0.49 -15.60 13.04
CA THR A 109 0.75 -14.80 13.04
C THR A 109 0.49 -13.35 12.62
N ASP A 110 -0.37 -13.15 11.62
CA ASP A 110 -0.77 -11.81 11.17
C ASP A 110 -1.55 -11.09 12.26
N PHE A 111 -2.45 -11.79 12.94
CA PHE A 111 -3.16 -11.24 14.10
C PHE A 111 -2.20 -10.79 15.21
N CYS A 112 -1.24 -11.64 15.60
CA CYS A 112 -0.25 -11.25 16.60
C CYS A 112 0.58 -10.04 16.15
N ALA A 113 1.06 -10.04 14.92
CA ALA A 113 1.78 -8.90 14.35
C ALA A 113 0.93 -7.62 14.41
N GLN A 114 -0.35 -7.69 14.06
CA GLN A 114 -1.25 -6.55 14.10
C GLN A 114 -1.44 -6.00 15.52
N VAL A 115 -1.68 -6.87 16.50
CA VAL A 115 -1.88 -6.46 17.90
C VAL A 115 -0.64 -5.75 18.44
N PHE A 116 0.55 -6.29 18.20
CA PHE A 116 1.79 -5.78 18.82
C PHE A 116 2.46 -4.66 18.03
N LEU A 117 2.36 -4.66 16.70
CA LEU A 117 3.10 -3.73 15.84
C LEU A 117 2.30 -2.50 15.42
N THR A 118 0.96 -2.53 15.46
CA THR A 118 0.13 -1.38 15.01
C THR A 118 0.50 -0.08 15.73
N GLY A 119 0.70 -0.12 17.05
CA GLY A 119 1.10 1.07 17.82
C GLY A 119 2.47 1.62 17.41
N VAL A 120 3.46 0.74 17.23
CA VAL A 120 4.81 1.10 16.80
C VAL A 120 4.80 1.66 15.38
N PHE A 121 4.15 0.97 14.45
CA PHE A 121 3.98 1.43 13.06
C PHE A 121 3.20 2.72 12.97
N ARG A 122 2.28 2.99 13.91
CA ARG A 122 1.55 4.25 13.94
C ARG A 122 2.44 5.43 14.31
N ILE A 123 3.44 5.21 15.18
CA ILE A 123 4.47 6.20 15.50
C ILE A 123 5.39 6.42 14.30
N ILE A 124 5.90 5.33 13.70
CA ILE A 124 6.77 5.41 12.50
C ILE A 124 6.07 6.15 11.36
N SER A 125 4.81 5.79 11.07
CA SER A 125 4.03 6.46 10.02
C SER A 125 3.80 7.94 10.29
N ALA A 126 3.75 8.39 11.56
CA ALA A 126 3.67 9.81 11.86
C ALA A 126 4.91 10.57 11.35
N PHE A 127 6.11 10.02 11.52
CA PHE A 127 7.35 10.60 10.97
C PHE A 127 7.36 10.58 9.45
N VAL A 128 6.93 9.47 8.83
CA VAL A 128 6.80 9.37 7.37
C VAL A 128 5.84 10.42 6.83
N LEU A 129 4.65 10.57 7.43
CA LEU A 129 3.64 11.55 7.03
C LEU A 129 4.12 12.99 7.24
N PHE A 130 4.90 13.25 8.29
CA PHE A 130 5.53 14.55 8.49
C PHE A 130 6.53 14.87 7.38
N ASN A 131 7.40 13.91 7.04
CA ASN A 131 8.35 14.07 5.93
C ASN A 131 7.61 14.28 4.59
N PHE A 132 6.56 13.50 4.34
CA PHE A 132 5.73 13.63 3.13
C PHE A 132 5.09 15.02 3.03
N SER A 133 4.53 15.51 4.14
CA SER A 133 3.95 16.85 4.22
C SER A 133 4.99 17.94 3.96
N ARG A 134 6.22 17.75 4.45
CA ARG A 134 7.34 18.68 4.23
C ARG A 134 7.73 18.73 2.76
N ILE A 135 7.85 17.58 2.09
CA ILE A 135 8.17 17.47 0.66
C ILE A 135 7.12 18.18 -0.18
N VAL A 136 5.83 17.86 0.02
CA VAL A 136 4.74 18.48 -0.75
C VAL A 136 4.73 20.01 -0.58
N ARG A 137 4.90 20.52 0.64
CA ARG A 137 4.97 21.97 0.89
C ARG A 137 6.19 22.63 0.25
N ALA A 138 7.34 21.95 0.23
CA ALA A 138 8.56 22.46 -0.39
C ALA A 138 8.39 22.60 -1.92
N GLU A 139 7.86 21.56 -2.57
CA GLU A 139 7.59 21.57 -4.01
C GLU A 139 6.56 22.64 -4.41
N GLN A 140 5.50 22.80 -3.62
CA GLN A 140 4.51 23.87 -3.84
C GLN A 140 5.13 25.27 -3.77
N ARG A 141 6.01 25.52 -2.78
CA ARG A 141 6.72 26.81 -2.65
C ARG A 141 7.67 27.05 -3.82
N SER A 142 8.41 26.01 -4.23
CA SER A 142 9.31 26.06 -5.39
C SER A 142 8.55 26.48 -6.65
N ARG A 143 7.42 25.81 -6.96
CA ARG A 143 6.57 26.15 -8.13
C ARG A 143 5.98 27.55 -8.07
N ALA A 144 5.55 27.99 -6.90
CA ALA A 144 5.04 29.35 -6.72
C ALA A 144 6.12 30.41 -6.96
N SER A 145 7.38 30.12 -6.59
CA SER A 145 8.51 31.02 -6.83
C SER A 145 8.90 31.12 -8.31
N SER A 146 8.84 30.01 -9.06
CA SER A 146 9.15 29.99 -10.49
C SER A 146 8.13 30.78 -11.31
N LYS A 147 6.83 30.61 -11.01
CA LYS A 147 5.74 31.38 -11.65
C LYS A 147 5.78 32.89 -11.40
N ARG A 148 6.49 33.35 -10.37
CA ARG A 148 6.64 34.78 -10.06
C ARG A 148 7.83 35.41 -10.78
N LYS A 149 8.73 34.61 -11.35
CA LYS A 149 9.91 35.06 -12.09
C LYS A 149 9.68 35.14 -13.61
N GLU A 150 8.64 34.48 -14.10
CA GLU A 150 8.10 34.60 -15.47
C GLU A 150 7.14 35.79 -15.56
#